data_AF-A0A972F3N1-F1
#
_entry.id   AF-A0A972F3N1-F1
#
_cell.length_a   1.000
_cell.length_b   1.000
_cell.length_c   1.000
_cell.angle_alpha   90.00
_cell.angle_beta   90.00
_cell.angle_gamma   90.00
#
_symmetry.space_group_name_H-M   'P 1'
#
loop_
_entity.id
_entity.type
_entity.pdbx_description
1 polymer ?
#
loop_
_entity_poly.entity_id
_entity_poly.type
_entity_poly.pdbx_seq_one_letter_code
_entity_poly.pdbx_strand_id
1 'polypeptide(L)'
;MNKILSFFRKHEFLFFFIIFALGAFLRFYRLSELPYGLNPDEASAGYEAFSILNYGIDRNAYRYPVLLKSWGSGQNVLYTYLTIPFVFILGLNVLSVRLPMAMVSTLSLLVFWLLCRKSRGKGFAIVSLFFLSIAPWHILSARWALESNLLPHILLFAIYFTVLAEERQVFLLPASFFFALSLYAYGTALMFTPLILLYSLWRLRKKIEIRYFLPAFLIFILLGFPIVYCQLRNAL
;
A
#
# COMPACT_ATOMS: atom_id res chain seq x y z
N MET A 1 -21.55 29.49 -6.34
CA MET A 1 -20.99 28.12 -6.23
C MET A 1 -20.51 27.53 -7.57
N ASN A 2 -21.26 27.69 -8.68
CA ASN A 2 -20.92 27.08 -9.98
C ASN A 2 -19.63 27.61 -10.67
N LYS A 3 -19.30 28.91 -10.53
CA LYS A 3 -18.08 29.48 -11.14
C LYS A 3 -16.79 28.91 -10.56
N ILE A 4 -16.71 28.75 -9.24
CA ILE A 4 -15.52 28.22 -8.55
C ILE A 4 -15.25 26.76 -8.95
N LEU A 5 -16.29 25.91 -8.93
CA LEU A 5 -16.17 24.52 -9.38
C LEU A 5 -15.84 24.41 -10.87
N SER A 6 -16.34 25.33 -11.70
CA SER A 6 -15.99 25.37 -13.12
C SER A 6 -14.52 25.71 -13.36
N PHE A 7 -13.93 26.58 -12.54
CA PHE A 7 -12.51 26.95 -12.60
C PHE A 7 -11.59 25.77 -12.26
N PHE A 8 -11.87 25.06 -11.16
CA PHE A 8 -11.13 23.84 -10.79
C PHE A 8 -11.23 22.75 -11.86
N ARG A 9 -12.38 22.61 -12.52
CA ARG A 9 -12.55 21.65 -13.61
C ARG A 9 -11.71 21.98 -14.84
N LYS A 10 -11.57 23.27 -15.15
CA LYS A 10 -10.80 23.76 -16.31
C LYS A 10 -9.29 23.60 -16.10
N HIS A 11 -8.81 23.85 -14.89
CA HIS A 11 -7.38 23.80 -14.53
C HIS A 11 -7.02 22.59 -13.64
N GLU A 12 -7.77 21.50 -13.76
CA GLU A 12 -7.66 20.31 -12.91
C GLU A 12 -6.22 19.81 -12.76
N PHE A 13 -5.51 19.62 -13.87
CA PHE A 13 -4.14 19.10 -13.84
C PHE A 13 -3.16 20.04 -13.15
N LEU A 14 -3.31 21.35 -13.32
CA LEU A 14 -2.46 22.34 -12.63
C LEU A 14 -2.64 22.22 -11.11
N PHE A 15 -3.90 22.19 -10.65
CA PHE A 15 -4.19 22.00 -9.23
C PHE A 15 -3.71 20.64 -8.72
N PHE A 16 -3.91 19.58 -9.50
CA PHE A 16 -3.38 18.26 -9.18
C PHE A 16 -1.86 18.32 -8.96
N PHE A 17 -1.09 18.87 -9.89
CA PHE A 17 0.37 18.92 -9.79
C PHE A 17 0.83 19.74 -8.58
N ILE A 18 0.21 20.89 -8.32
CA ILE A 18 0.55 21.74 -7.16
C ILE A 18 0.28 20.98 -5.85
N ILE A 19 -0.90 20.39 -5.70
CA ILE A 19 -1.29 19.68 -4.47
C ILE A 19 -0.48 18.39 -4.29
N PHE A 20 -0.25 17.66 -5.38
CA PHE A 20 0.57 16.46 -5.36
C PHE A 20 2.03 16.76 -5.00
N ALA A 21 2.60 17.84 -5.56
CA ALA A 21 3.95 18.30 -5.22
C ALA A 21 4.04 18.73 -3.74
N LEU A 22 3.04 19.44 -3.22
CA LEU A 22 2.93 19.74 -1.79
C LEU A 22 2.88 18.45 -0.95
N GLY A 23 2.01 17.50 -1.32
CA GLY A 23 1.87 16.22 -0.63
C GLY A 23 3.16 15.40 -0.63
N ALA A 24 3.87 15.36 -1.75
CA ALA A 24 5.18 14.74 -1.86
C ALA A 24 6.22 15.46 -0.98
N PHE A 25 6.29 16.79 -1.06
CA PHE A 25 7.19 17.59 -0.23
C PHE A 25 7.00 17.29 1.26
N LEU A 26 5.76 17.28 1.76
CA LEU A 26 5.45 16.98 3.17
C LEU A 26 5.90 15.57 3.61
N ARG A 27 5.97 14.61 2.68
CA ARG A 27 6.37 13.22 2.95
C ARG A 27 7.89 13.03 2.87
N PHE A 28 8.56 13.70 1.94
CA PHE A 28 10.00 13.53 1.70
C PHE A 28 10.89 14.55 2.42
N TYR A 29 10.37 15.73 2.78
CA TYR A 29 11.14 16.78 3.43
C TYR A 29 11.80 16.26 4.72
N ARG A 30 13.14 16.29 4.80
CA ARG A 30 13.93 15.79 5.94
C ARG A 30 13.54 14.37 6.39
N LEU A 31 13.23 13.46 5.46
CA LEU A 31 12.74 12.10 5.79
C LEU A 31 13.73 11.28 6.64
N SER A 32 15.03 11.46 6.43
CA SER A 32 16.09 10.80 7.21
C SER A 32 16.18 11.28 8.66
N GLU A 33 15.69 12.49 8.94
CA GLU A 33 15.84 13.15 10.24
C GLU A 33 14.52 13.20 11.01
N LEU A 34 13.40 13.39 10.31
CA LEU A 34 12.07 13.59 10.89
C LEU A 34 11.14 12.41 10.59
N PRO A 35 10.48 11.84 11.61
CA PRO A 35 10.59 12.19 13.03
C PRO A 35 11.96 11.82 13.62
N TYR A 36 12.39 12.56 14.65
CA TYR A 36 13.68 12.38 15.29
C TYR A 36 13.78 11.00 15.96
N GLY A 37 14.97 10.41 15.87
CA GLY A 37 15.22 9.05 16.31
C GLY A 37 14.71 8.02 15.29
N LEU A 38 14.98 6.75 15.61
CA LEU A 38 14.52 5.60 14.83
C LEU A 38 13.67 4.74 15.76
N ASN A 39 12.42 4.52 15.38
CA ASN A 39 11.56 3.65 16.17
C ASN A 39 12.08 2.19 16.12
N PRO A 40 11.98 1.42 17.21
CA PRO A 40 12.46 0.03 17.25
C PRO A 40 11.92 -0.87 16.13
N ASP A 41 10.67 -0.69 15.71
CA ASP A 41 10.06 -1.43 14.60
C ASP A 41 10.68 -1.05 13.25
N GLU A 42 11.04 0.22 13.06
CA GLU A 42 11.77 0.68 11.86
C GLU A 42 13.17 0.06 11.80
N ALA A 43 13.88 0.09 12.93
CA ALA A 43 15.20 -0.54 13.06
C ALA A 43 15.12 -2.05 12.82
N SER A 44 14.08 -2.69 13.37
CA SER A 44 13.77 -4.11 13.18
C SER A 44 13.57 -4.44 11.70
N ALA A 45 12.71 -3.69 10.99
CA ALA A 45 12.45 -3.90 9.58
C ALA A 45 13.70 -3.66 8.71
N GLY A 46 14.50 -2.64 9.04
CA GLY A 46 15.76 -2.34 8.36
C GLY A 46 16.79 -3.46 8.53
N TYR A 47 16.95 -3.99 9.74
CA TYR A 47 17.85 -5.12 10.01
C TYR A 47 17.42 -6.38 9.26
N GLU A 48 16.12 -6.70 9.24
CA GLU A 48 15.62 -7.85 8.46
C GLU A 48 15.89 -7.68 6.97
N ALA A 49 15.66 -6.48 6.42
CA ALA A 49 15.93 -6.21 5.02
C ALA A 49 17.42 -6.41 4.70
N PHE A 50 18.31 -5.93 5.58
CA PHE A 50 19.74 -6.15 5.47
C PHE A 50 20.12 -7.63 5.56
N SER A 51 19.57 -8.38 6.53
CA SER A 51 19.88 -9.80 6.73
C SER A 51 19.43 -10.64 5.53
N ILE A 52 18.21 -10.42 5.05
CA ILE A 52 17.67 -11.13 3.89
C ILE A 52 18.49 -10.78 2.63
N LEU A 53 18.87 -9.52 2.46
CA LEU A 53 19.67 -9.08 1.31
C LEU A 53 21.05 -9.77 1.27
N ASN A 54 21.75 -9.84 2.40
CA ASN A 54 23.14 -10.32 2.45
C ASN A 54 23.25 -11.83 2.61
N TYR A 55 22.31 -12.45 3.33
CA TYR A 55 22.42 -13.86 3.74
C TYR A 55 21.23 -14.72 3.28
N GLY A 56 20.17 -14.11 2.73
CA GLY A 56 18.94 -14.81 2.34
C GLY A 56 18.11 -15.31 3.51
N ILE A 57 18.42 -14.88 4.74
CA ILE A 57 17.77 -15.33 5.98
C ILE A 57 17.34 -14.14 6.85
N ASP A 58 16.32 -14.36 7.67
CA ASP A 58 15.86 -13.43 8.70
C ASP A 58 16.74 -13.49 9.97
N ARG A 59 16.46 -12.64 10.98
CA ARG A 59 17.22 -12.65 12.25
C ARG A 59 17.17 -13.98 13.01
N ASN A 60 16.21 -14.85 12.71
CA ASN A 60 16.00 -16.15 13.33
C ASN A 60 16.48 -17.30 12.42
N ALA A 61 17.28 -16.99 11.40
CA ALA A 61 17.83 -17.93 10.42
C ALA A 61 16.80 -18.64 9.51
N TYR A 62 15.57 -18.11 9.40
CA TYR A 62 14.60 -18.59 8.41
C TYR A 62 14.91 -18.00 7.04
N ARG A 63 15.01 -18.87 6.04
CA ARG A 63 15.28 -18.48 4.65
C ARG A 63 14.03 -17.92 3.98
N TYR A 64 14.13 -16.72 3.42
CA TYR A 64 13.03 -16.00 2.72
C TYR A 64 11.66 -16.16 3.40
N PRO A 65 11.51 -15.63 4.63
CA PRO A 65 10.31 -15.84 5.42
C PRO A 65 9.07 -15.23 4.74
N VAL A 66 7.94 -15.91 4.92
CA VAL A 66 6.60 -15.43 4.55
C VAL A 66 6.00 -14.56 5.66
N LEU A 67 6.44 -14.77 6.90
CA LEU A 67 6.10 -14.02 8.09
C LEU A 67 7.36 -13.91 8.96
N LEU A 68 7.70 -12.71 9.41
CA LEU A 68 8.83 -12.50 10.30
C LEU A 68 8.45 -12.83 11.73
N LYS A 69 9.44 -13.18 12.56
CA LYS A 69 9.25 -13.32 14.01
C LYS A 69 9.91 -12.14 14.71
N SER A 70 9.09 -11.27 15.31
CA SER A 70 9.52 -10.11 16.09
C SER A 70 8.72 -10.01 17.38
N TRP A 71 9.37 -9.55 18.45
CA TRP A 71 8.72 -9.35 19.76
C TRP A 71 8.01 -10.60 20.30
N GLY A 72 8.52 -11.79 20.02
CA GLY A 72 7.89 -13.06 20.41
C GLY A 72 6.60 -13.42 19.64
N SER A 73 6.20 -12.59 18.66
CA SER A 73 5.02 -12.77 17.81
C SER A 73 5.37 -12.66 16.32
N GLY A 74 4.35 -12.65 15.45
CA GLY A 74 4.53 -12.49 14.00
C GLY A 74 4.56 -11.02 13.57
N GLN A 75 5.49 -10.65 12.69
CA GLN A 75 5.56 -9.36 12.01
C GLN A 75 5.39 -9.54 10.50
N ASN A 76 4.63 -8.65 9.86
CA ASN A 76 4.30 -8.74 8.45
C ASN A 76 5.50 -8.36 7.57
N VAL A 77 5.77 -9.17 6.54
CA VAL A 77 7.05 -9.12 5.83
C VAL A 77 7.08 -8.16 4.63
N LEU A 78 5.92 -7.70 4.13
CA LEU A 78 5.87 -6.93 2.90
C LEU A 78 6.75 -5.70 2.94
N TYR A 79 6.67 -4.94 4.04
CA TYR A 79 7.43 -3.72 4.17
C TYR A 79 8.94 -3.98 4.13
N THR A 80 9.42 -5.00 4.83
CA THR A 80 10.82 -5.45 4.79
C THR A 80 11.28 -5.76 3.37
N TYR A 81 10.50 -6.53 2.59
CA TYR A 81 10.86 -6.82 1.20
C TYR A 81 10.89 -5.56 0.32
N LEU A 82 9.98 -4.62 0.54
CA LEU A 82 10.00 -3.33 -0.18
C LEU A 82 11.22 -2.47 0.20
N THR A 83 11.77 -2.64 1.40
CA THR A 83 12.97 -1.94 1.89
C THR A 83 14.27 -2.47 1.29
N ILE A 84 14.36 -3.76 0.95
CA ILE A 84 15.55 -4.41 0.37
C ILE A 84 16.20 -3.62 -0.78
N PRO A 85 15.48 -3.22 -1.86
CA PRO A 85 16.12 -2.51 -2.96
C PRO A 85 16.74 -1.16 -2.54
N PHE A 86 16.16 -0.48 -1.55
CA PHE A 86 16.71 0.78 -1.06
C PHE A 86 17.93 0.57 -0.19
N VAL A 87 17.94 -0.47 0.65
CA VAL A 87 19.13 -0.87 1.42
C VAL A 87 20.26 -1.32 0.50
N PHE A 88 19.95 -2.02 -0.59
CA PHE A 88 20.94 -2.41 -1.59
C PHE A 88 21.61 -1.20 -2.26
N ILE A 89 20.84 -0.19 -2.65
CA ILE A 89 21.35 0.98 -3.38
C ILE A 89 22.00 2.01 -2.45
N LEU A 90 21.41 2.26 -1.28
CA LEU A 90 21.81 3.37 -0.38
C LEU A 90 22.57 2.90 0.86
N GLY A 91 22.70 1.60 1.08
CA GLY A 91 23.18 1.02 2.32
C GLY A 91 22.12 1.05 3.43
N LEU A 92 22.39 0.36 4.54
CA LEU A 92 21.51 0.33 5.71
C LEU A 92 21.57 1.65 6.47
N ASN A 93 20.57 2.51 6.26
CA ASN A 93 20.42 3.79 6.96
C ASN A 93 18.94 4.21 7.09
N VAL A 94 18.65 5.24 7.89
CA VAL A 94 17.28 5.70 8.15
C VAL A 94 16.52 6.09 6.88
N LEU A 95 17.21 6.71 5.91
CA LEU A 95 16.59 7.09 4.63
C LEU A 95 16.15 5.85 3.85
N SER A 96 17.03 4.87 3.68
CA SER A 96 16.73 3.62 2.97
C SER A 96 15.52 2.89 3.56
N VAL A 97 15.39 2.93 4.89
CA VAL A 97 14.31 2.27 5.62
C VAL A 97 12.99 3.01 5.46
N ARG A 98 12.97 4.35 5.46
CA ARG A 98 11.74 5.15 5.38
C ARG A 98 11.24 5.41 3.96
N LEU A 99 12.13 5.38 2.96
CA LEU A 99 11.81 5.66 1.55
C LEU A 99 10.63 4.85 0.99
N PRO A 100 10.52 3.53 1.21
CA PRO A 100 9.41 2.74 0.68
C PRO A 100 8.04 3.28 1.10
N MET A 101 7.90 3.65 2.37
CA MET A 101 6.62 4.15 2.90
C MET A 101 6.29 5.53 2.31
N ALA A 102 7.28 6.42 2.25
CA ALA A 102 7.09 7.75 1.65
C ALA A 102 6.69 7.65 0.18
N MET A 103 7.27 6.72 -0.58
CA MET A 103 6.93 6.48 -1.98
C MET A 103 5.53 5.90 -2.14
N VAL A 104 5.19 4.83 -1.40
CA VAL A 104 3.86 4.20 -1.47
C VAL A 104 2.75 5.16 -1.03
N SER A 105 2.98 5.93 0.03
CA SER A 105 2.07 6.96 0.52
C SER A 105 1.93 8.15 -0.44
N THR A 106 2.98 8.50 -1.18
CA THR A 106 2.87 9.53 -2.23
C THR A 106 2.11 9.00 -3.44
N LEU A 107 2.35 7.76 -3.84
CA LEU A 107 1.58 7.10 -4.91
C LEU A 107 0.10 6.96 -4.54
N SER A 108 -0.23 6.73 -3.27
CA SER A 108 -1.62 6.67 -2.81
C SER A 108 -2.36 8.00 -2.99
N LEU A 109 -1.68 9.15 -2.99
CA LEU A 109 -2.32 10.43 -3.35
C LEU A 109 -2.82 10.45 -4.80
N LEU A 110 -1.99 9.97 -5.73
CA LEU A 110 -2.37 9.86 -7.15
C LEU A 110 -3.56 8.92 -7.31
N VAL A 111 -3.49 7.72 -6.72
CA VAL A 111 -4.56 6.73 -6.84
C VAL A 111 -5.85 7.20 -6.18
N PHE A 112 -5.76 7.88 -5.05
CA PHE A 112 -6.92 8.47 -4.38
C PHE A 112 -7.59 9.54 -5.25
N TRP A 113 -6.80 10.43 -5.86
CA TRP A 113 -7.32 11.42 -6.81
C TRP A 113 -8.02 10.75 -8.00
N LEU A 114 -7.42 9.73 -8.61
CA LEU A 114 -8.02 8.98 -9.72
C LEU A 114 -9.35 8.32 -9.31
N LEU A 115 -9.39 7.71 -8.12
CA LEU A 115 -10.60 7.07 -7.59
C LEU A 115 -11.72 8.10 -7.34
N CYS A 116 -11.41 9.22 -6.68
CA CYS A 116 -12.37 10.30 -6.42
C CYS A 116 -12.87 10.94 -7.73
N ARG A 117 -11.98 11.11 -8.73
CA ARG A 117 -12.32 11.64 -10.05
C ARG A 117 -13.32 10.75 -10.77
N LYS A 118 -13.14 9.43 -10.70
CA LYS A 118 -14.08 8.46 -11.27
C LYS A 118 -15.41 8.40 -10.50
N SER A 119 -15.36 8.53 -9.18
CA SER A 119 -16.54 8.41 -8.31
C SER A 119 -17.49 9.61 -8.39
N ARG A 120 -16.97 10.85 -8.24
CA ARG A 120 -17.80 12.07 -8.16
C ARG A 120 -17.30 13.23 -9.03
N GLY A 121 -16.36 12.96 -9.93
CA GLY A 121 -15.85 13.94 -10.89
C GLY A 121 -14.69 14.80 -10.37
N LYS A 122 -14.18 15.64 -11.28
CA LYS A 122 -12.92 16.39 -11.15
C LYS A 122 -12.86 17.31 -9.92
N GLY A 123 -13.94 18.07 -9.66
CA GLY A 123 -13.96 19.02 -8.55
C GLY A 123 -13.87 18.34 -7.19
N PHE A 124 -14.60 17.23 -7.00
CA PHE A 124 -14.50 16.41 -5.79
C PHE A 124 -13.10 15.84 -5.63
N ALA A 125 -12.50 15.32 -6.72
CA ALA A 125 -11.15 14.76 -6.70
C ALA A 125 -10.08 15.73 -6.22
N ILE A 126 -10.11 16.98 -6.69
CA ILE A 126 -9.14 18.01 -6.27
C ILE A 126 -9.30 18.35 -4.79
N VAL A 127 -10.54 18.51 -4.32
CA VAL A 127 -10.81 18.79 -2.90
C VAL A 127 -10.39 17.61 -2.02
N SER A 128 -10.74 16.38 -2.40
CA SER A 128 -10.34 15.17 -1.69
C SER A 128 -8.82 15.00 -1.65
N LEU A 129 -8.12 15.22 -2.78
CA LEU A 129 -6.67 15.17 -2.85
C LEU A 129 -6.02 16.19 -1.92
N PHE A 130 -6.52 17.43 -1.89
CA PHE A 130 -6.03 18.46 -0.97
C PHE A 130 -6.11 18.00 0.48
N PHE A 131 -7.30 17.56 0.93
CA PHE A 131 -7.46 17.09 2.30
C PHE A 131 -6.56 15.90 2.65
N LEU A 132 -6.41 14.92 1.75
CA LEU A 132 -5.53 13.77 1.99
C LEU A 132 -4.04 14.17 1.99
N SER A 133 -3.65 15.12 1.14
CA SER A 133 -2.25 15.58 1.05
C SER A 133 -1.74 16.19 2.35
N ILE A 134 -2.60 16.92 3.06
CA ILE A 134 -2.30 17.61 4.32
C ILE A 134 -2.79 16.86 5.57
N ALA A 135 -3.45 15.71 5.42
CA ALA A 135 -3.99 14.95 6.54
C ALA A 135 -2.86 14.50 7.49
N PRO A 136 -2.86 14.93 8.77
CA PRO A 136 -1.76 14.65 9.68
C PRO A 136 -1.44 13.17 9.82
N TRP A 137 -2.47 12.32 9.96
CA TRP A 137 -2.31 10.87 10.05
C TRP A 137 -1.62 10.29 8.81
N HIS A 138 -2.02 10.71 7.60
CA HIS A 138 -1.44 10.16 6.36
C HIS A 138 -0.02 10.67 6.10
N ILE A 139 0.34 11.87 6.61
CA ILE A 139 1.71 12.37 6.58
C ILE A 139 2.56 11.58 7.59
N LEU A 140 2.10 11.43 8.83
CA LEU A 140 2.83 10.69 9.86
C LEU A 140 3.03 9.22 9.46
N SER A 141 1.99 8.57 8.92
CA SER A 141 2.10 7.20 8.43
C SER A 141 3.11 7.05 7.30
N ALA A 142 3.30 8.08 6.47
CA ALA A 142 4.28 8.09 5.38
C ALA A 142 5.74 8.16 5.86
N ARG A 143 5.95 8.71 7.06
CA ARG A 143 7.27 9.06 7.60
C ARG A 143 7.79 8.06 8.63
N TRP A 144 6.92 7.17 9.09
CA TRP A 144 7.27 6.05 9.94
C TRP A 144 7.30 4.75 9.13
N ALA A 145 8.44 4.07 9.20
CA ALA A 145 8.70 2.79 8.57
C ALA A 145 8.07 1.61 9.33
N LEU A 146 6.82 1.79 9.77
CA LEU A 146 6.02 0.79 10.48
C LEU A 146 5.22 -0.01 9.45
N GLU A 147 5.37 -1.34 9.44
CA GLU A 147 4.82 -2.17 8.36
C GLU A 147 3.29 -2.08 8.24
N SER A 148 2.60 -1.93 9.37
CA SER A 148 1.13 -1.86 9.43
C SER A 148 0.55 -0.65 8.69
N ASN A 149 1.30 0.44 8.57
CA ASN A 149 0.90 1.64 7.84
C ASN A 149 0.73 1.38 6.34
N LEU A 150 1.28 0.28 5.82
CA LEU A 150 1.22 -0.04 4.40
C LEU A 150 -0.18 -0.50 3.96
N LEU A 151 -0.93 -1.15 4.86
CA LEU A 151 -2.25 -1.74 4.59
C LEU A 151 -3.23 -0.77 3.90
N PRO A 152 -3.52 0.43 4.43
CA PRO A 152 -4.49 1.34 3.81
C PRO A 152 -4.10 1.75 2.38
N HIS A 153 -2.80 1.88 2.08
CA HIS A 153 -2.33 2.23 0.75
C HIS A 153 -2.53 1.07 -0.24
N ILE A 154 -2.20 -0.15 0.17
CA ILE A 154 -2.36 -1.35 -0.67
C ILE A 154 -3.84 -1.66 -0.91
N LEU A 155 -4.69 -1.53 0.12
CA LEU A 155 -6.14 -1.69 -0.04
C LEU A 155 -6.74 -0.61 -0.96
N LEU A 156 -6.26 0.63 -0.89
CA LEU A 156 -6.69 1.68 -1.82
C LEU A 156 -6.38 1.30 -3.27
N PHE A 157 -5.21 0.73 -3.53
CA PHE A 157 -4.83 0.24 -4.86
C PHE A 157 -5.78 -0.88 -5.32
N ALA A 158 -6.03 -1.88 -4.45
CA ALA A 158 -6.96 -2.98 -4.75
C ALA A 158 -8.38 -2.47 -5.09
N ILE A 159 -8.90 -1.52 -4.31
CA ILE A 159 -10.21 -0.91 -4.53
C ILE A 159 -10.23 -0.12 -5.83
N TYR A 160 -9.19 0.66 -6.12
CA TYR A 160 -9.10 1.42 -7.37
C TYR A 160 -9.16 0.52 -8.60
N PHE A 161 -8.37 -0.56 -8.63
CA PHE A 161 -8.40 -1.52 -9.75
C PHE A 161 -9.74 -2.27 -9.84
N THR A 162 -10.37 -2.57 -8.71
CA THR A 162 -11.73 -3.13 -8.68
C THR A 162 -12.75 -2.19 -9.35
N VAL A 163 -12.65 -0.88 -9.10
CA VAL A 163 -13.50 0.12 -9.74
C VAL A 163 -13.19 0.25 -11.24
N LEU A 164 -11.95 0.06 -11.67
CA LEU A 164 -11.61 -0.02 -13.10
C LEU A 164 -12.16 -1.29 -13.76
N ALA A 165 -12.23 -2.40 -13.02
CA ALA A 165 -12.76 -3.67 -13.50
C ALA A 165 -14.26 -3.61 -13.88
N GLU A 166 -15.00 -2.60 -13.40
CA GLU A 166 -16.39 -2.36 -13.80
C GLU A 166 -16.57 -2.00 -15.29
N GLU A 167 -15.52 -1.45 -15.90
CA GLU A 167 -15.46 -1.05 -17.31
C GLU A 167 -14.63 -2.04 -18.14
N ARG A 168 -13.49 -2.51 -17.58
CA ARG A 168 -12.60 -3.45 -18.27
C ARG A 168 -12.11 -4.53 -17.31
N GLN A 169 -12.59 -5.75 -17.50
CA GLN A 169 -12.37 -6.84 -16.55
C GLN A 169 -10.91 -7.32 -16.43
N VAL A 170 -10.03 -6.95 -17.37
CA VAL A 170 -8.58 -7.17 -17.23
C VAL A 170 -8.01 -6.55 -15.95
N PHE A 171 -8.67 -5.53 -15.37
CA PHE A 171 -8.25 -4.95 -14.09
C PHE A 171 -8.55 -5.82 -12.87
N LEU A 172 -9.27 -6.94 -13.01
CA LEU A 172 -9.37 -7.96 -11.95
C LEU A 172 -8.01 -8.55 -11.58
N LEU A 173 -7.09 -8.70 -12.55
CA LEU A 173 -5.75 -9.24 -12.29
C LEU A 173 -4.94 -8.37 -11.31
N PRO A 174 -4.71 -7.06 -11.56
CA PRO A 174 -4.04 -6.20 -10.60
C PRO A 174 -4.83 -6.00 -9.31
N ALA A 175 -6.17 -5.99 -9.34
CA ALA A 175 -6.98 -5.94 -8.12
C ALA A 175 -6.69 -7.13 -7.20
N SER A 176 -6.72 -8.35 -7.74
CA SER A 176 -6.38 -9.58 -7.01
C SER A 176 -4.94 -9.59 -6.50
N PHE A 177 -3.99 -9.08 -7.29
CA PHE A 177 -2.61 -8.92 -6.86
C PHE A 177 -2.51 -8.05 -5.60
N PHE A 178 -3.13 -6.86 -5.61
CA PHE A 178 -3.08 -5.97 -4.43
C PHE A 178 -3.90 -6.49 -3.25
N PHE A 179 -5.00 -7.21 -3.48
CA PHE A 179 -5.73 -7.91 -2.40
C PHE A 179 -4.90 -9.03 -1.78
N ALA A 180 -4.13 -9.79 -2.55
CA ALA A 180 -3.23 -10.78 -1.97
C ALA A 180 -2.08 -10.11 -1.23
N LEU A 181 -1.53 -9.04 -1.81
CA LEU A 181 -0.44 -8.26 -1.23
C LEU A 181 -0.84 -7.62 0.11
N SER A 182 -2.11 -7.20 0.27
CA SER A 182 -2.58 -6.61 1.54
C SER A 182 -2.49 -7.59 2.71
N LEU A 183 -2.60 -8.89 2.47
CA LEU A 183 -2.46 -9.92 3.51
C LEU A 183 -1.06 -9.90 4.14
N TYR A 184 -0.05 -9.49 3.38
CA TYR A 184 1.34 -9.33 3.84
C TYR A 184 1.66 -7.96 4.41
N ALA A 185 0.71 -7.01 4.33
CA ALA A 185 0.93 -5.64 4.81
C ALA A 185 0.67 -5.53 6.32
N TYR A 186 -0.38 -6.20 6.82
CA TYR A 186 -0.72 -6.16 8.24
C TYR A 186 -1.62 -7.32 8.67
N GLY A 187 -1.54 -7.75 9.93
CA GLY A 187 -2.26 -8.92 10.43
C GLY A 187 -3.78 -8.74 10.38
N THR A 188 -4.29 -7.53 10.60
CA THR A 188 -5.74 -7.26 10.51
C THR A 188 -6.27 -7.36 9.08
N ALA A 189 -5.40 -7.39 8.07
CA ALA A 189 -5.79 -7.61 6.69
C ALA A 189 -6.48 -8.97 6.51
N LEU A 190 -6.16 -9.98 7.32
CA LEU A 190 -6.86 -11.28 7.31
C LEU A 190 -8.35 -11.15 7.62
N MET A 191 -8.75 -10.12 8.37
CA MET A 191 -10.14 -9.84 8.69
C MET A 191 -10.78 -8.89 7.67
N PHE A 192 -10.11 -7.77 7.35
CA PHE A 192 -10.70 -6.73 6.49
C PHE A 192 -10.65 -7.07 5.00
N THR A 193 -9.60 -7.73 4.52
CA THR A 193 -9.43 -8.06 3.09
C THR A 193 -10.55 -8.95 2.57
N PRO A 194 -10.93 -10.06 3.25
CA PRO A 194 -12.05 -10.89 2.80
C PRO A 194 -13.37 -10.12 2.72
N LEU A 195 -13.66 -9.23 3.69
CA LEU A 195 -14.89 -8.44 3.67
C LEU A 195 -14.96 -7.49 2.47
N ILE A 196 -13.85 -6.78 2.17
CA ILE A 196 -13.78 -5.88 1.02
C ILE A 196 -13.82 -6.68 -0.29
N LEU A 197 -13.16 -7.83 -0.35
CA LEU A 197 -13.17 -8.72 -1.52
C LEU A 197 -14.58 -9.27 -1.78
N LEU A 198 -15.29 -9.72 -0.75
CA LEU A 198 -16.68 -10.20 -0.88
C LEU A 198 -17.61 -9.10 -1.38
N TYR A 199 -17.50 -7.88 -0.84
CA TYR A 199 -18.24 -6.73 -1.34
C TYR A 199 -17.91 -6.43 -2.82
N SER A 200 -16.63 -6.51 -3.19
CA SER A 200 -16.15 -6.29 -4.55
C SER A 200 -16.73 -7.31 -5.53
N LEU A 201 -16.73 -8.60 -5.15
CA LEU A 201 -17.33 -9.68 -5.94
C LEU A 201 -18.85 -9.51 -6.05
N TRP A 202 -19.54 -9.19 -4.96
CA TRP A 202 -20.98 -8.93 -4.98
C TRP A 202 -21.33 -7.78 -5.93
N ARG A 203 -20.56 -6.70 -5.90
CA ARG A 203 -20.75 -5.53 -6.78
C ARG A 203 -20.52 -5.87 -8.25
N LEU A 204 -19.54 -6.72 -8.54
CA LEU A 204 -19.18 -7.13 -9.91
C LEU A 204 -19.94 -8.36 -10.41
N ARG A 205 -20.76 -9.04 -9.58
CA ARG A 205 -21.35 -10.36 -9.85
C ARG A 205 -22.11 -10.52 -11.17
N LYS A 206 -22.69 -9.45 -11.70
CA LYS A 206 -23.44 -9.47 -12.98
C LYS A 206 -22.58 -9.19 -14.20
N LYS A 207 -21.35 -8.72 -13.99
CA LYS A 207 -20.41 -8.37 -15.05
C LYS A 207 -19.35 -9.45 -15.24
N ILE A 208 -18.90 -10.10 -14.16
CA ILE A 208 -17.75 -11.02 -14.17
C ILE A 208 -17.83 -12.07 -15.29
N GLU A 209 -16.80 -12.08 -16.13
CA GLU A 209 -16.52 -13.09 -17.14
C GLU A 209 -15.46 -14.07 -16.62
N ILE A 210 -15.70 -15.37 -16.79
CA ILE A 210 -14.85 -16.42 -16.24
C ILE A 210 -13.39 -16.35 -16.72
N ARG A 211 -13.16 -15.89 -17.96
CA ARG A 211 -11.82 -15.78 -18.56
C ARG A 211 -10.89 -14.80 -17.84
N TYR A 212 -11.45 -13.79 -17.15
CA TYR A 212 -10.67 -12.85 -16.33
C TYR A 212 -10.72 -13.21 -14.85
N PHE A 213 -11.85 -13.75 -14.39
CA PHE A 213 -12.02 -14.19 -13.01
C PHE A 213 -11.06 -15.31 -12.64
N LEU A 214 -10.94 -16.35 -13.47
CA LEU A 214 -10.13 -17.52 -13.13
C LEU A 214 -8.64 -17.16 -12.96
N PRO A 215 -7.98 -16.42 -13.88
CA PRO A 215 -6.62 -15.93 -13.65
C PRO A 215 -6.51 -15.02 -12.42
N ALA A 216 -7.47 -14.12 -12.20
CA ALA A 216 -7.46 -13.23 -11.04
C ALA A 216 -7.60 -14.00 -9.71
N PHE A 217 -8.44 -15.04 -9.68
CA PHE A 217 -8.59 -15.94 -8.55
C PHE A 217 -7.30 -16.72 -8.29
N LEU A 218 -6.68 -17.27 -9.33
CA LEU A 218 -5.39 -17.97 -9.23
C LEU A 218 -4.29 -17.05 -8.70
N ILE A 219 -4.20 -15.80 -9.17
CA ILE A 219 -3.26 -14.81 -8.62
C ILE A 219 -3.48 -14.62 -7.13
N PHE A 220 -4.73 -14.40 -6.71
CA PHE A 220 -5.04 -14.17 -5.30
C PHE A 220 -4.68 -15.38 -4.43
N ILE A 221 -5.02 -16.60 -4.87
CA ILE A 221 -4.72 -17.82 -4.13
C ILE A 221 -3.21 -18.10 -4.11
N LEU A 222 -2.52 -18.07 -5.25
CA LEU A 222 -1.09 -18.38 -5.31
C LEU A 222 -0.26 -17.42 -4.46
N LEU A 223 -0.60 -16.14 -4.47
CA LEU A 223 0.10 -15.13 -3.67
C LEU A 223 -0.36 -15.13 -2.22
N GLY A 224 -1.65 -15.30 -1.92
CA GLY A 224 -2.18 -15.22 -0.55
C GLY A 224 -2.03 -16.50 0.26
N PHE A 225 -1.97 -17.66 -0.39
CA PHE A 225 -1.93 -18.96 0.28
C PHE A 225 -0.77 -19.13 1.27
N PRO A 226 0.50 -18.76 0.94
CA PRO A 226 1.62 -18.98 1.85
C PRO A 226 1.41 -18.31 3.22
N ILE A 227 0.97 -17.05 3.26
CA ILE A 227 0.77 -16.32 4.52
C ILE A 227 -0.44 -16.85 5.28
N VAL A 228 -1.54 -17.18 4.60
CA VAL A 228 -2.72 -17.78 5.24
C VAL A 228 -2.36 -19.13 5.85
N TYR A 229 -1.63 -19.98 5.13
CA TYR A 229 -1.18 -21.28 5.62
C TYR A 229 -0.23 -21.13 6.82
N CYS A 230 0.73 -20.20 6.76
CA CYS A 230 1.64 -19.91 7.86
C CYS A 230 0.87 -19.50 9.13
N GLN A 231 -0.13 -18.62 8.99
CA GLN A 231 -0.94 -18.14 10.12
C GLN A 231 -1.83 -19.25 10.71
N LEU A 232 -2.44 -20.07 9.86
CA LEU A 232 -3.23 -21.23 10.30
C LEU A 232 -2.37 -22.24 11.07
N ARG A 233 -1.15 -22.52 10.59
CA ARG A 233 -0.22 -23.41 11.28
C ARG A 233 0.20 -22.87 12.65
N ASN A 234 0.34 -21.56 12.79
CA ASN A 234 0.74 -20.94 14.06
C ASN A 234 -0.42 -20.83 15.07
N ALA A 235 -1.67 -20.97 14.62
CA ALA A 235 -2.86 -20.90 15.46
C ALA A 235 -3.30 -22.27 16.03
N LEU A 236 -2.78 -23.36 15.46
CA LEU A 236 -3.00 -24.76 15.88
C LEU A 236 -1.87 -25.21 16.80
#